data_AF-A0A4R8S8M6-F1
#
_entry.id   AF-A0A4R8S8M6-F1
#
_cell.length_a   1.000
_cell.length_b   1.000
_cell.length_c   1.000
_cell.angle_alpha   90.00
_cell.angle_beta   90.00
_cell.angle_gamma   90.00
#
_symmetry.space_group_name_H-M   'P 1'
#
loop_
_entity.id
_entity.type
_entity.pdbx_description
1 polymer ?
#
loop_
_entity_poly.entity_id
_entity_poly.type
_entity_poly.pdbx_seq_one_letter_code
_entity_poly.pdbx_strand_id
1 'polypeptide(L)'
;MILDRDPQTGTRVAIEVTETAVRARTDDGIREAGHSDVQSAVAALDDETALLPGRVVPSRALWAALFESLLTDRNAPVRLDSMLLVHPTTWSSGRRTLLSNAARMTAATLTVRSRALVLAERGVRTDLSGRSFVVVEVSPGEVAVIVVGHGSAGEPESTVRYLEERSWETKTAADVARAVARAVEEVVRGERPGVAAILVDSADGEMGEAIVDAVDRIGLTPGVSQVAEDAVFRDVSQAPRISAFVEGTADEPAVARRPEWAPASSARSVPRLPLWWPVAAIGLAAAIIVTGVVLTVAFTRERQPSQPTPVVATSLLVEGRVQFMVPAEWAVRRIPPGGAGSARVEVISPNDPEAIVYVTQVRVKSTETLASTAETLRAAMDKESPGVFTDFKADDRKMERPVVTYTEVREGHDIAWIVLLDGDLRIGVGCQFGKDSYNAVQQACELAIRTANAVKSGN
;
A
#
# COMPACT_ATOMS: atom_id res chain seq x y z
N MET A 1 -1.93 -8.01 -54.03
CA MET A 1 -2.82 -7.83 -52.87
C MET A 1 -2.20 -8.57 -51.70
N ILE A 2 -1.28 -7.91 -51.00
CA ILE A 2 -0.76 -8.34 -49.71
C ILE A 2 -0.97 -7.11 -48.85
N LEU A 3 -1.98 -7.16 -47.99
CA LEU A 3 -2.22 -6.12 -47.00
C LEU A 3 -1.08 -6.22 -45.99
N ASP A 4 -0.13 -5.30 -46.12
CA ASP A 4 0.92 -5.05 -45.14
C ASP A 4 0.20 -4.59 -43.87
N ARG A 5 0.07 -5.49 -42.89
CA ARG A 5 -0.38 -5.12 -41.54
C ARG A 5 0.79 -4.38 -40.91
N ASP A 6 0.70 -3.06 -40.93
CA ASP A 6 1.43 -2.17 -40.03
C ASP A 6 1.47 -2.82 -38.62
N PRO A 7 2.65 -3.04 -38.01
CA PRO A 7 2.73 -3.61 -36.67
C PRO A 7 2.01 -2.64 -35.73
N GLN A 8 0.77 -2.98 -35.36
CA GLN A 8 -0.03 -2.21 -34.43
C GLN A 8 0.81 -1.99 -33.18
N THR A 9 1.32 -0.77 -33.01
CA THR A 9 1.98 -0.34 -31.78
C THR A 9 0.99 -0.60 -30.66
N GLY A 10 1.31 -1.57 -29.83
CA GLY A 10 0.42 -2.03 -28.77
C GLY A 10 -0.10 -0.92 -27.87
N THR A 11 -1.31 -1.09 -27.36
CA THR A 11 -1.97 -0.14 -26.46
C THR A 11 -1.02 0.26 -25.32
N ARG A 12 -0.67 1.54 -25.26
CA ARG A 12 0.23 2.10 -24.25
C ARG A 12 -0.58 2.71 -23.14
N VAL A 13 -0.34 2.20 -21.95
CA VAL A 13 -1.03 2.66 -20.76
C VAL A 13 0.02 3.15 -19.77
N ALA A 14 -0.25 4.28 -19.13
CA ALA A 14 0.45 4.65 -17.92
C ALA A 14 -0.50 4.64 -16.75
N ILE A 15 -0.11 3.97 -15.67
CA ILE A 15 -0.81 3.98 -14.40
C ILE A 15 0.06 4.71 -13.40
N GLU A 16 -0.50 5.74 -12.79
CA GLU A 16 0.06 6.44 -11.65
C GLU A 16 -0.62 5.95 -10.38
N VAL A 17 0.20 5.68 -9.36
CA VAL A 17 -0.25 5.36 -8.01
C VAL A 17 0.32 6.42 -7.07
N THR A 18 -0.51 6.99 -6.21
CA THR A 18 -0.11 7.84 -5.08
C THR A 18 -0.79 7.35 -3.80
N GLU A 19 -0.59 8.06 -2.68
CA GLU A 19 -1.29 7.74 -1.42
C GLU A 19 -2.80 8.04 -1.48
N THR A 20 -3.22 8.91 -2.40
CA THR A 20 -4.59 9.44 -2.45
C THR A 20 -5.32 9.14 -3.76
N ALA A 21 -4.60 8.76 -4.82
CA ALA A 21 -5.17 8.52 -6.14
C ALA A 21 -4.50 7.36 -6.88
N VAL A 22 -5.29 6.68 -7.72
CA VAL A 22 -4.78 5.75 -8.73
C VAL A 22 -5.41 6.13 -10.06
N ARG A 23 -4.58 6.53 -11.03
CA ARG A 23 -5.02 7.09 -12.30
C ARG A 23 -4.38 6.36 -13.47
N ALA A 24 -5.14 6.11 -14.53
CA ALA A 24 -4.65 5.49 -15.74
C ALA A 24 -4.86 6.41 -16.95
N ARG A 25 -3.80 6.68 -17.71
CA ARG A 25 -3.88 7.26 -19.04
C ARG A 25 -3.99 6.14 -20.07
N THR A 26 -5.07 6.18 -20.83
CA THR A 26 -5.37 5.30 -21.97
C THR A 26 -5.61 6.14 -23.23
N ASP A 27 -5.81 5.49 -24.37
CA ASP A 27 -6.17 6.17 -25.62
C ASP A 27 -7.50 6.94 -25.51
N ASP A 28 -8.42 6.46 -24.65
CA ASP A 28 -9.75 7.05 -24.45
C ASP A 28 -9.75 8.23 -23.46
N GLY A 29 -8.66 8.48 -22.74
CA GLY A 29 -8.65 9.50 -21.69
C GLY A 29 -7.83 9.13 -20.45
N ILE A 30 -7.91 10.01 -19.45
CA ILE A 30 -7.46 9.70 -18.08
C ILE A 30 -8.67 9.14 -17.33
N ARG A 31 -8.47 8.02 -16.65
CA ARG A 31 -9.42 7.37 -15.74
C ARG A 31 -8.86 7.40 -14.34
N GLU A 32 -9.73 7.49 -13.35
CA GLU A 32 -9.36 7.53 -11.94
C GLU A 32 -10.20 6.54 -11.14
N ALA A 33 -9.55 5.87 -10.20
CA ALA A 33 -10.20 4.88 -9.35
C ALA A 33 -11.04 5.56 -8.27
N GLY A 34 -12.10 4.88 -7.82
CA GLY A 34 -12.93 5.37 -6.72
C GLY A 34 -12.13 5.54 -5.44
N HIS A 35 -12.37 6.63 -4.71
CA HIS A 35 -11.63 6.98 -3.49
C HIS A 35 -11.58 5.84 -2.45
N SER A 36 -12.68 5.12 -2.25
CA SER A 36 -12.73 3.96 -1.34
C SER A 36 -11.87 2.78 -1.78
N ASP A 37 -11.77 2.55 -3.09
CA ASP A 37 -10.97 1.46 -3.66
C ASP A 37 -9.48 1.80 -3.54
N VAL A 38 -9.11 3.05 -3.81
CA VAL A 38 -7.75 3.57 -3.60
C VAL A 38 -7.36 3.46 -2.14
N GLN A 39 -8.21 3.93 -1.21
CA GLN A 39 -7.94 3.85 0.22
C GLN A 39 -7.73 2.41 0.68
N SER A 40 -8.57 1.48 0.22
CA SER A 40 -8.45 0.05 0.55
C SER A 40 -7.17 -0.57 -0.02
N ALA A 41 -6.80 -0.23 -1.25
CA ALA A 41 -5.60 -0.74 -1.89
C ALA A 41 -4.31 -0.18 -1.28
N VAL A 42 -4.29 1.13 -0.99
CA VAL A 42 -3.18 1.83 -0.32
C VAL A 42 -2.98 1.29 1.10
N ALA A 43 -4.06 1.07 1.86
CA ALA A 43 -3.97 0.47 3.20
C ALA A 43 -3.33 -0.93 3.19
N ALA A 44 -3.45 -1.67 2.08
CA ALA A 44 -2.90 -3.01 1.92
C ALA A 44 -1.50 -3.05 1.25
N LEU A 45 -0.85 -1.90 1.04
CA LEU A 45 0.45 -1.83 0.35
C LEU A 45 1.59 -2.52 1.09
N ASP A 46 1.54 -2.50 2.42
CA ASP A 46 2.57 -3.09 3.28
C ASP A 46 2.18 -4.47 3.81
N ASP A 47 0.97 -4.93 3.49
CA ASP A 47 0.42 -6.21 3.93
C ASP A 47 0.40 -7.23 2.77
N GLU A 48 0.56 -8.51 3.08
CA GLU A 48 0.42 -9.58 2.07
C GLU A 48 -1.02 -9.77 1.61
N THR A 49 -1.99 -9.43 2.46
CA THR A 49 -3.42 -9.58 2.21
C THR A 49 -4.17 -8.29 2.51
N ALA A 50 -5.06 -7.91 1.59
CA ALA A 50 -5.99 -6.82 1.78
C ALA A 50 -7.29 -7.32 2.42
N LEU A 51 -7.78 -6.54 3.38
CA LEU A 51 -9.05 -6.77 4.05
C LEU A 51 -10.12 -5.92 3.35
N LEU A 52 -10.96 -6.56 2.54
CA LEU A 52 -12.13 -5.93 1.93
C LEU A 52 -13.39 -6.36 2.69
N PRO A 53 -14.50 -5.59 2.59
CA PRO A 53 -15.77 -5.99 3.20
C PRO A 53 -16.17 -7.41 2.79
N GLY A 54 -16.21 -8.33 3.76
CA GLY A 54 -16.61 -9.73 3.56
C GLY A 54 -15.61 -10.63 2.82
N ARG A 55 -14.39 -10.18 2.50
CA ARG A 55 -13.38 -11.02 1.86
C ARG A 55 -11.94 -10.60 2.19
N VAL A 56 -11.09 -11.58 2.48
CA VAL A 56 -9.64 -11.42 2.50
C VAL A 56 -9.12 -11.79 1.13
N VAL A 57 -8.40 -10.88 0.49
CA VAL A 57 -7.80 -11.13 -0.81
C VAL A 57 -6.30 -10.88 -0.73
N PRO A 58 -5.46 -11.60 -1.48
CA PRO A 58 -4.05 -11.23 -1.60
C PRO A 58 -3.93 -9.78 -2.08
N SER A 59 -3.09 -8.95 -1.44
CA SER A 59 -2.95 -7.54 -1.80
C SER A 59 -2.58 -7.37 -3.28
N ARG A 60 -1.78 -8.29 -3.82
CA ARG A 60 -1.43 -8.36 -5.23
C ARG A 60 -2.66 -8.53 -6.14
N ALA A 61 -3.63 -9.35 -5.72
CA ALA A 61 -4.85 -9.59 -6.47
C ALA A 61 -5.79 -8.38 -6.41
N LEU A 62 -5.86 -7.69 -5.26
CA LEU A 62 -6.57 -6.41 -5.14
C LEU A 62 -5.98 -5.37 -6.09
N TRP A 63 -4.67 -5.14 -6.05
CA TRP A 63 -4.00 -4.17 -6.91
C TRP A 63 -4.18 -4.49 -8.41
N ALA A 64 -4.15 -5.77 -8.79
CA ALA A 64 -4.38 -6.14 -10.18
C ALA A 64 -5.84 -5.93 -10.62
N ALA A 65 -6.81 -6.24 -9.75
CA ALA A 65 -8.22 -5.95 -10.03
C ALA A 65 -8.48 -4.44 -10.14
N LEU A 66 -7.80 -3.62 -9.31
CA LEU A 66 -7.86 -2.16 -9.38
C LEU A 66 -7.23 -1.62 -10.67
N PHE A 67 -6.11 -2.19 -11.12
CA PHE A 67 -5.56 -1.84 -12.43
C PHE A 67 -6.49 -2.26 -13.56
N GLU A 68 -7.07 -3.45 -13.50
CA GLU A 68 -7.98 -3.95 -14.53
C GLU A 68 -9.25 -3.07 -14.65
N SER A 69 -9.82 -2.62 -13.54
CA SER A 69 -11.01 -1.75 -13.54
C SER A 69 -10.76 -0.39 -14.20
N LEU A 70 -9.51 0.09 -14.20
CA LEU A 70 -9.13 1.33 -14.87
C LEU A 70 -8.95 1.17 -16.38
N LEU A 71 -8.77 -0.06 -16.88
CA LEU A 71 -8.41 -0.33 -18.28
C LEU A 71 -9.59 -0.79 -19.12
N THR A 72 -10.66 -1.28 -18.50
CA THR A 72 -11.85 -1.75 -19.22
C THR A 72 -13.11 -1.59 -18.37
N ASP A 73 -14.21 -1.18 -19.01
CA ASP A 73 -15.56 -1.20 -18.41
C ASP A 73 -16.26 -2.55 -18.56
N ARG A 74 -15.67 -3.45 -19.36
CA ARG A 74 -16.21 -4.77 -19.65
C ARG A 74 -15.34 -5.76 -18.93
N ASN A 75 -15.93 -6.72 -18.21
CA ASN A 75 -15.26 -7.86 -17.55
C ASN A 75 -14.49 -8.78 -18.54
N ALA A 76 -13.78 -8.23 -19.52
CA ALA A 76 -12.96 -8.89 -20.49
C ALA A 76 -11.49 -8.69 -20.09
N PRO A 77 -10.68 -9.75 -20.01
CA PRO A 77 -9.28 -9.63 -19.64
C PRO A 77 -8.54 -8.72 -20.61
N VAL A 78 -7.93 -7.65 -20.10
CA VAL A 78 -7.05 -6.77 -20.88
C VAL A 78 -5.63 -7.33 -20.86
N ARG A 79 -5.05 -7.58 -22.04
CA ARG A 79 -3.62 -7.80 -22.19
C ARG A 79 -3.01 -6.62 -22.94
N LEU A 80 -2.18 -5.86 -22.23
CA LEU A 80 -1.43 -4.74 -22.79
C LEU A 80 -0.08 -5.22 -23.29
N ASP A 81 0.41 -4.63 -24.37
CA ASP A 81 1.78 -4.87 -24.83
C ASP A 81 2.79 -4.17 -23.93
N SER A 82 2.48 -2.94 -23.47
CA SER A 82 3.34 -2.17 -22.58
C SER A 82 2.57 -1.33 -21.57
N MET A 83 3.05 -1.33 -20.32
CA MET A 83 2.56 -0.47 -19.24
C MET A 83 3.71 0.31 -18.60
N LEU A 84 3.51 1.61 -18.38
CA LEU A 84 4.32 2.43 -17.48
C LEU A 84 3.62 2.51 -16.12
N LEU A 85 4.27 2.05 -15.06
CA LEU A 85 3.79 2.20 -13.69
C LEU A 85 4.61 3.29 -12.98
N VAL A 86 3.94 4.36 -12.56
CA VAL A 86 4.51 5.49 -11.84
C VAL A 86 4.11 5.43 -10.37
N HIS A 87 5.07 5.62 -9.47
CA HIS A 87 4.86 5.56 -8.01
C HIS A 87 5.60 6.71 -7.30
N PRO A 88 5.26 7.04 -6.04
CA PRO A 88 5.98 8.07 -5.27
C PRO A 88 7.45 7.69 -5.06
N THR A 89 8.35 8.66 -5.08
CA THR A 89 9.80 8.37 -5.08
C THR A 89 10.28 7.73 -3.78
N THR A 90 9.61 8.05 -2.67
CA THR A 90 9.89 7.57 -1.31
C THR A 90 9.47 6.13 -1.04
N TRP A 91 8.60 5.54 -1.88
CA TRP A 91 8.03 4.23 -1.59
C TRP A 91 9.07 3.10 -1.57
N SER A 92 8.94 2.24 -0.56
CA SER A 92 9.85 1.13 -0.29
C SER A 92 9.96 0.16 -1.48
N SER A 93 11.04 -0.62 -1.52
CA SER A 93 11.18 -1.71 -2.49
C SER A 93 10.06 -2.76 -2.38
N GLY A 94 9.51 -2.98 -1.19
CA GLY A 94 8.37 -3.87 -0.94
C GLY A 94 7.11 -3.41 -1.66
N ARG A 95 6.68 -2.17 -1.42
CA ARG A 95 5.52 -1.56 -2.10
C ARG A 95 5.68 -1.59 -3.62
N ARG A 96 6.86 -1.21 -4.12
CA ARG A 96 7.18 -1.26 -5.56
C ARG A 96 7.10 -2.67 -6.14
N THR A 97 7.58 -3.67 -5.41
CA THR A 97 7.54 -5.08 -5.83
C THR A 97 6.11 -5.59 -5.90
N LEU A 98 5.27 -5.25 -4.92
CA LEU A 98 3.84 -5.60 -4.90
C LEU A 98 3.12 -5.05 -6.15
N LEU A 99 3.24 -3.74 -6.40
CA LEU A 99 2.62 -3.09 -7.55
C LEU A 99 3.15 -3.66 -8.87
N SER A 100 4.47 -3.88 -8.97
CA SER A 100 5.07 -4.46 -10.18
C SER A 100 4.54 -5.87 -10.45
N ASN A 101 4.37 -6.68 -9.41
CA ASN A 101 3.84 -8.03 -9.52
C ASN A 101 2.35 -8.05 -9.89
N ALA A 102 1.58 -7.06 -9.43
CA ALA A 102 0.20 -6.85 -9.86
C ALA A 102 0.12 -6.44 -11.34
N ALA A 103 0.87 -5.40 -11.74
CA ALA A 103 0.89 -4.89 -13.12
C ALA A 103 1.35 -5.90 -14.17
N ARG A 104 2.31 -6.78 -13.82
CA ARG A 104 2.76 -7.88 -14.70
C ARG A 104 1.67 -8.90 -15.04
N MET A 105 0.56 -8.92 -14.32
CA MET A 105 -0.58 -9.80 -14.68
C MET A 105 -1.34 -9.25 -15.89
N THR A 106 -1.19 -7.96 -16.20
CA THR A 106 -1.98 -7.24 -17.21
C THR A 106 -1.17 -6.80 -18.42
N ALA A 107 0.17 -6.68 -18.31
CA ALA A 107 1.04 -6.20 -19.39
C ALA A 107 2.20 -7.16 -19.71
N ALA A 108 2.51 -7.32 -21.00
CA ALA A 108 3.66 -8.11 -21.48
C ALA A 108 5.00 -7.44 -21.15
N THR A 109 5.07 -6.12 -21.30
CA THR A 109 6.21 -5.30 -20.88
C THR A 109 5.79 -4.30 -19.81
N LEU A 110 6.58 -4.19 -18.75
CA LEU A 110 6.33 -3.29 -17.62
C LEU A 110 7.56 -2.42 -17.38
N THR A 111 7.38 -1.11 -17.50
CA THR A 111 8.36 -0.11 -17.07
C THR A 111 7.88 0.49 -15.76
N VAL A 112 8.75 0.52 -14.75
CA VAL A 112 8.45 1.13 -13.45
C VAL A 112 9.33 2.37 -13.28
N ARG A 113 8.74 3.49 -12.87
CA ARG A 113 9.42 4.77 -12.67
C ARG A 113 8.93 5.45 -11.40
N SER A 114 9.83 6.15 -10.72
CA SER A 114 9.46 7.08 -9.66
C SER A 114 8.85 8.34 -10.28
N ARG A 115 7.98 9.00 -9.53
CA ARG A 115 7.26 10.20 -9.94
C ARG A 115 8.22 11.34 -10.28
N ALA A 116 9.17 11.65 -9.39
CA ALA A 116 10.21 12.65 -9.66
C ALA A 116 10.99 12.38 -10.95
N LEU A 117 11.32 11.12 -11.22
CA LEU A 117 12.02 10.76 -12.44
C LEU A 117 11.16 11.06 -13.67
N VAL A 118 9.87 10.68 -13.70
CA VAL A 118 8.97 10.98 -14.82
C VAL A 118 8.81 12.48 -15.04
N LEU A 119 8.67 13.26 -13.97
CA LEU A 119 8.49 14.72 -14.06
C LEU A 119 9.73 15.43 -14.60
N ALA A 120 10.93 14.90 -14.33
CA ALA A 120 12.20 15.48 -14.75
C ALA A 120 12.81 14.83 -16.01
N GLU A 121 12.37 13.64 -16.43
CA GLU A 121 13.05 12.78 -17.43
C GLU A 121 13.34 13.50 -18.74
N ARG A 122 12.34 14.20 -19.28
CA ARG A 122 12.50 14.95 -20.53
C ARG A 122 13.52 16.08 -20.38
N GLY A 123 13.41 16.83 -19.29
CA GLY A 123 14.32 17.92 -18.97
C GLY A 123 15.76 17.44 -18.86
N VAL A 124 15.99 16.38 -18.08
CA VAL A 124 17.31 15.77 -17.87
C VAL A 124 17.90 15.27 -19.18
N ARG A 125 17.14 14.52 -19.99
CA ARG A 125 17.62 14.01 -21.29
C ARG A 125 17.97 15.10 -22.29
N THR A 126 17.25 16.22 -22.26
CA THR A 126 17.51 17.35 -23.16
C THR A 126 18.60 18.30 -22.64
N ASP A 127 18.95 18.21 -21.36
CA ASP A 127 19.92 19.11 -20.76
C ASP A 127 21.35 18.67 -21.06
N LEU A 128 21.92 19.27 -22.10
CA LEU A 128 23.32 19.08 -22.50
C LEU A 128 24.31 19.67 -21.48
N SER A 129 23.86 20.48 -20.50
CA SER A 129 24.72 21.06 -19.47
C SER A 129 25.02 20.12 -18.30
N GLY A 130 24.31 19.00 -18.20
CA GLY A 130 24.50 18.01 -17.13
C GLY A 130 24.01 18.46 -15.75
N ARG A 131 23.19 19.53 -15.69
CA ARG A 131 22.61 20.03 -14.44
C ARG A 131 21.52 19.10 -13.93
N SER A 132 21.28 19.16 -12.63
CA SER A 132 20.28 18.36 -11.94
C SER A 132 18.93 19.09 -11.88
N PHE A 133 17.84 18.35 -11.72
CA PHE A 133 16.52 18.87 -11.42
C PHE A 133 16.24 18.62 -9.93
N VAL A 134 15.54 19.55 -9.29
CA VAL A 134 15.03 19.34 -7.93
C VAL A 134 13.52 19.16 -8.04
N VAL A 135 13.00 18.05 -7.54
CA VAL A 135 11.57 17.77 -7.43
C VAL A 135 11.19 17.72 -5.96
N VAL A 136 10.18 18.49 -5.57
CA VAL A 136 9.59 18.47 -4.24
C VAL A 136 8.29 17.68 -4.34
N GLU A 137 8.26 16.46 -3.84
CA GLU A 137 7.03 15.64 -3.75
C GLU A 137 6.37 15.89 -2.40
N VAL A 138 5.09 16.27 -2.43
CA VAL A 138 4.29 16.65 -1.27
C VAL A 138 3.08 15.70 -1.18
N SER A 139 3.03 14.92 -0.10
CA SER A 139 1.90 14.03 0.23
C SER A 139 1.27 14.41 1.58
N PRO A 140 0.09 13.86 1.95
CA PRO A 140 -0.52 14.17 3.24
C PRO A 140 0.33 13.84 4.47
N GLY A 141 1.28 12.89 4.36
CA GLY A 141 2.11 12.42 5.48
C GLY A 141 3.61 12.74 5.37
N GLU A 142 4.09 13.13 4.18
CA GLU A 142 5.52 13.33 3.93
C GLU A 142 5.84 14.41 2.89
N VAL A 143 6.95 15.12 3.08
CA VAL A 143 7.60 15.91 2.02
C VAL A 143 8.94 15.30 1.73
N ALA A 144 9.21 15.09 0.44
CA ALA A 144 10.53 14.70 -0.04
C ALA A 144 11.09 15.76 -0.99
N VAL A 145 12.36 16.13 -0.79
CA VAL A 145 13.15 16.88 -1.77
C VAL A 145 14.08 15.91 -2.47
N ILE A 146 13.84 15.71 -3.76
CA ILE A 146 14.51 14.73 -4.61
C ILE A 146 15.37 15.46 -5.64
N VAL A 147 16.60 15.00 -5.81
CA VAL A 147 17.47 15.43 -6.90
C VAL A 147 17.37 14.39 -8.02
N VAL A 148 17.07 14.83 -9.23
CA VAL A 148 17.09 14.00 -10.45
C VAL A 148 18.19 14.49 -11.36
N GLY A 149 19.20 13.66 -11.58
CA GLY A 149 20.38 14.02 -12.37
C GLY A 149 20.82 12.88 -13.27
N HIS A 150 21.98 13.04 -13.90
CA HIS A 150 22.60 11.99 -14.70
C HIS A 150 23.25 10.94 -13.78
N GLY A 151 22.78 9.70 -13.87
CA GLY A 151 23.37 8.57 -13.16
C GLY A 151 24.70 8.13 -13.77
N SER A 152 25.42 7.25 -13.07
CA SER A 152 26.78 6.83 -13.45
C SER A 152 26.85 6.12 -14.81
N ALA A 153 25.73 5.55 -15.26
CA ALA A 153 25.59 4.86 -16.54
C ALA A 153 25.07 5.76 -17.67
N GLY A 154 24.91 7.07 -17.44
CA GLY A 154 24.32 8.02 -18.39
C GLY A 154 22.79 8.05 -18.40
N GLU A 155 22.13 7.11 -17.71
CA GLU A 155 20.68 7.12 -17.50
C GLU A 155 20.29 8.04 -16.34
N PRO A 156 19.15 8.73 -16.39
CA PRO A 156 18.71 9.60 -15.32
C PRO A 156 18.39 8.82 -14.04
N GLU A 157 18.82 9.35 -12.89
CA GLU A 157 18.67 8.76 -11.57
C GLU A 157 18.04 9.78 -10.60
N SER A 158 17.11 9.32 -9.76
CA SER A 158 16.48 10.12 -8.72
C SER A 158 17.02 9.72 -7.34
N THR A 159 17.43 10.69 -6.52
CA THR A 159 17.85 10.45 -5.14
C THR A 159 17.16 11.39 -4.17
N VAL A 160 16.57 10.85 -3.10
CA VAL A 160 16.00 11.62 -2.00
C VAL A 160 17.13 12.27 -1.19
N ARG A 161 17.14 13.60 -1.09
CA ARG A 161 18.13 14.37 -0.31
C ARG A 161 17.57 14.85 1.02
N TYR A 162 16.26 15.04 1.09
CA TYR A 162 15.55 15.43 2.29
C TYR A 162 14.23 14.66 2.35
N LEU A 163 13.89 14.16 3.53
CA LEU A 163 12.62 13.51 3.81
C LEU A 163 12.15 13.98 5.19
N GLU A 164 10.95 14.51 5.26
CA GLU A 164 10.28 14.88 6.50
C GLU A 164 8.96 14.12 6.62
N GLU A 165 8.94 13.15 7.54
CA GLU A 165 7.73 12.44 7.96
C GLU A 165 7.06 13.23 9.10
N ARG A 166 5.89 13.84 8.86
CA ARG A 166 5.14 14.56 9.91
C ARG A 166 3.63 14.54 9.64
N SER A 167 2.82 14.50 10.70
CA SER A 167 1.42 14.93 10.62
C SER A 167 1.39 16.46 10.52
N TRP A 168 0.96 16.98 9.38
CA TRP A 168 0.82 18.43 9.18
C TRP A 168 -0.53 18.95 9.67
N GLU A 169 -1.38 18.09 10.23
CA GLU A 169 -2.71 18.40 10.75
C GLU A 169 -2.69 19.51 11.82
N THR A 170 -1.54 19.75 12.45
CA THR A 170 -1.36 20.75 13.50
C THR A 170 -0.58 22.00 13.06
N LYS A 171 -0.11 22.07 11.81
CA LYS A 171 0.73 23.18 11.29
C LYS A 171 -0.01 24.00 10.25
N THR A 172 0.33 25.28 10.14
CA THR A 172 -0.16 26.12 9.05
C THR A 172 0.59 25.81 7.74
N ALA A 173 -0.07 25.97 6.60
CA ALA A 173 0.56 25.79 5.28
C ALA A 173 1.81 26.69 5.11
N ALA A 174 1.79 27.90 5.65
CA ALA A 174 2.93 28.82 5.61
C ALA A 174 4.16 28.31 6.38
N ASP A 175 3.95 27.58 7.49
CA ASP A 175 5.05 27.01 8.28
C ASP A 175 5.66 25.79 7.59
N VAL A 176 4.82 24.94 7.00
CA VAL A 176 5.27 23.82 6.15
C VAL A 176 6.07 24.36 4.97
N ALA A 177 5.50 25.30 4.21
CA ALA A 177 6.15 25.91 3.06
C ALA A 177 7.52 26.52 3.41
N ARG A 178 7.63 27.21 4.56
CA ARG A 178 8.90 27.79 5.02
C ARG A 178 9.93 26.72 5.40
N ALA A 179 9.51 25.61 6.00
CA ALA A 179 10.41 24.50 6.32
C ALA A 179 10.92 23.84 5.04
N VAL A 180 10.02 23.54 4.10
CA VAL A 180 10.34 22.96 2.79
C VAL A 180 11.28 23.88 2.01
N ALA A 181 11.03 25.18 1.99
CA ALA A 181 11.88 26.12 1.26
C ALA A 181 13.33 26.15 1.78
N ARG A 182 13.55 26.02 3.10
CA ARG A 182 14.89 25.87 3.67
C ARG A 182 15.57 24.57 3.26
N ALA A 183 14.82 23.47 3.24
CA ALA A 183 15.34 22.18 2.79
C ALA A 183 15.74 22.24 1.30
N VAL A 184 14.90 22.85 0.46
CA VAL A 184 15.20 23.09 -0.96
C VAL A 184 16.45 23.95 -1.11
N GLU A 185 16.57 25.05 -0.36
CA GLU A 185 17.74 25.93 -0.37
C GLU A 185 19.03 25.18 -0.01
N GLU A 186 19.00 24.34 1.03
CA GLU A 186 20.13 23.51 1.43
C GLU A 186 20.53 22.52 0.32
N VAL A 187 19.55 21.82 -0.25
CA VAL A 187 19.77 20.85 -1.34
C VAL A 187 20.34 21.52 -2.59
N VAL A 188 19.74 22.64 -3.02
CA VAL A 188 20.14 23.38 -4.21
C VAL A 188 21.57 23.91 -4.07
N ARG A 189 21.94 24.43 -2.88
CA ARG A 189 23.32 24.89 -2.62
C ARG A 189 24.35 23.76 -2.57
N GLY A 190 23.93 22.56 -2.19
CA GLY A 190 24.79 21.37 -2.14
C GLY A 190 25.02 20.70 -3.50
N GLU A 191 24.18 20.99 -4.50
CA GLU A 191 24.18 20.28 -5.78
C GLU A 191 25.24 20.83 -6.74
N ARG A 192 26.41 20.17 -6.76
CA ARG A 192 27.60 20.60 -7.51
C ARG A 192 27.40 20.76 -9.03
N PRO A 193 26.65 19.89 -9.74
CA PRO A 193 26.34 20.09 -11.14
C PRO A 193 25.57 21.39 -11.41
N GLY A 194 24.95 21.98 -10.39
CA GLY A 194 23.99 23.07 -10.52
C GLY A 194 22.58 22.55 -10.81
N VAL A 195 21.58 23.40 -10.59
CA VAL A 195 20.17 23.04 -10.77
C VAL A 195 19.64 23.66 -12.07
N ALA A 196 18.82 22.92 -12.82
CA ALA A 196 18.20 23.30 -14.09
C ALA A 196 16.75 23.77 -13.94
N ALA A 197 16.00 23.19 -13.01
CA ALA A 197 14.68 23.64 -12.58
C ALA A 197 14.35 23.12 -11.17
N ILE A 198 13.46 23.81 -10.47
CA ILE A 198 12.82 23.33 -9.24
C ILE A 198 11.33 23.11 -9.52
N LEU A 199 10.87 21.88 -9.30
CA LEU A 199 9.51 21.43 -9.59
C LEU A 199 8.81 21.08 -8.27
N VAL A 200 7.66 21.68 -8.01
CA VAL A 200 6.84 21.39 -6.83
C VAL A 200 5.63 20.56 -7.26
N ASP A 201 5.55 19.34 -6.76
CA ASP A 201 4.52 18.37 -7.07
C ASP A 201 3.69 18.09 -5.80
N SER A 202 2.49 18.65 -5.77
CA SER A 202 1.57 18.58 -4.64
C SER A 202 0.16 18.29 -5.14
N ALA A 203 -0.51 17.33 -4.51
CA ALA A 203 -1.94 17.08 -4.73
C ALA A 203 -2.82 18.21 -4.16
N ASP A 204 -2.32 18.93 -3.15
CA ASP A 204 -2.94 20.14 -2.63
C ASP A 204 -2.37 21.35 -3.35
N GLY A 205 -3.19 21.98 -4.19
CA GLY A 205 -2.82 23.14 -5.00
C GLY A 205 -2.35 24.32 -4.15
N GLU A 206 -3.07 24.63 -3.06
CA GLU A 206 -2.76 25.76 -2.16
C GLU A 206 -1.44 25.55 -1.42
N MET A 207 -1.18 24.32 -0.96
CA MET A 207 0.10 23.96 -0.35
C MET A 207 1.25 24.08 -1.36
N GLY A 208 1.04 23.63 -2.60
CA GLY A 208 2.03 23.73 -3.66
C GLY A 208 2.37 25.18 -3.98
N GLU A 209 1.37 26.05 -4.14
CA GLU A 209 1.57 27.49 -4.35
C GLU A 209 2.31 28.13 -3.17
N ALA A 210 1.94 27.80 -1.93
CA ALA A 210 2.62 28.31 -0.74
C ALA A 210 4.11 27.93 -0.71
N ILE A 211 4.46 26.71 -1.12
CA ILE A 211 5.84 26.24 -1.26
C ILE A 211 6.57 27.00 -2.36
N VAL A 212 5.95 27.17 -3.53
CA VAL A 212 6.51 27.97 -4.64
C VAL A 212 6.83 29.38 -4.17
N ASP A 213 5.89 30.06 -3.52
CA ASP A 213 6.08 31.41 -2.97
C ASP A 213 7.17 31.47 -1.91
N ALA A 214 7.28 30.44 -1.07
CA ALA A 214 8.33 30.36 -0.06
C ALA A 214 9.72 30.16 -0.68
N VAL A 215 9.84 29.34 -1.71
CA VAL A 215 11.10 29.11 -2.45
C VAL A 215 11.48 30.32 -3.29
N ASP A 216 10.52 30.95 -3.98
CA ASP A 216 10.76 32.13 -4.83
C ASP A 216 11.28 33.32 -3.99
N ARG A 217 10.74 33.52 -2.78
CA ARG A 217 11.24 34.54 -1.83
C ARG A 217 12.69 34.36 -1.40
N ILE A 218 13.24 33.15 -1.47
CA ILE A 218 14.67 32.89 -1.20
C ILE A 218 15.53 33.41 -2.37
N GLY A 219 14.97 33.53 -3.58
CA GLY A 219 15.67 33.99 -4.77
C GLY A 219 16.62 32.95 -5.35
N LEU A 220 16.27 31.66 -5.25
CA LEU A 220 17.06 30.59 -5.87
C LEU A 220 17.00 30.69 -7.40
N THR A 221 18.11 30.37 -8.04
CA THR A 221 18.17 30.18 -9.49
C THR A 221 18.51 28.71 -9.77
N PRO A 222 17.79 28.05 -10.69
CA PRO A 222 16.71 28.54 -11.54
C PRO A 222 15.37 28.66 -10.79
N GLY A 223 14.40 29.35 -11.40
CA GLY A 223 13.09 29.58 -10.80
C GLY A 223 12.35 28.29 -10.44
N VAL A 224 11.42 28.43 -9.50
CA VAL A 224 10.56 27.36 -9.00
C VAL A 224 9.21 27.39 -9.72
N SER A 225 8.63 26.21 -9.98
CA SER A 225 7.32 26.10 -10.61
C SER A 225 6.54 24.92 -10.04
N GLN A 226 5.22 25.09 -9.94
CA GLN A 226 4.32 23.99 -9.60
C GLN A 226 4.06 23.12 -10.84
N VAL A 227 4.04 21.82 -10.61
CA VAL A 227 3.76 20.81 -11.62
C VAL A 227 2.24 20.74 -11.84
N ALA A 228 1.81 20.68 -13.10
CA ALA A 228 0.40 20.44 -13.39
C ALA A 228 -0.01 19.01 -13.01
N GLU A 229 -1.24 18.84 -12.57
CA GLU A 229 -1.75 17.58 -12.03
C GLU A 229 -1.56 16.36 -12.95
N ASP A 230 -1.64 16.57 -14.26
CA ASP A 230 -1.53 15.56 -15.32
C ASP A 230 -0.13 15.47 -15.96
N ALA A 231 0.85 16.22 -15.45
CA ALA A 231 2.18 16.32 -16.05
C ALA A 231 2.88 14.96 -16.19
N VAL A 232 2.57 14.03 -15.29
CA VAL A 232 3.08 12.64 -15.28
C VAL A 232 2.68 11.85 -16.54
N PHE A 233 1.61 12.25 -17.24
CA PHE A 233 1.09 11.56 -18.42
C PHE A 233 1.45 12.21 -19.76
N ARG A 234 2.12 13.38 -19.76
CA ARG A 234 2.35 14.18 -20.98
C ARG A 234 3.10 13.43 -22.08
N ASP A 235 4.02 12.54 -21.71
CA ASP A 235 4.86 11.81 -22.67
C ASP A 235 4.31 10.42 -23.05
N VAL A 236 3.32 9.90 -22.32
CA VAL A 236 2.69 8.58 -22.58
C VAL A 236 1.91 8.60 -23.90
N SER A 237 1.42 9.79 -24.28
CA SER A 237 0.68 10.05 -25.51
C SER A 237 1.57 10.13 -26.76
N GLN A 238 2.90 10.11 -26.60
CA GLN A 238 3.83 10.20 -27.73
C GLN A 238 4.36 8.80 -28.07
N ALA A 239 4.09 8.34 -29.30
CA ALA A 239 4.83 7.22 -29.87
C ALA A 239 6.33 7.49 -29.65
N PRO A 240 7.17 6.45 -29.39
CA PRO A 240 8.59 6.72 -29.29
C PRO A 240 8.95 7.26 -30.66
N ARG A 241 9.37 8.51 -30.72
CA ARG A 241 10.23 8.87 -31.82
C ARG A 241 11.43 7.98 -31.59
N ILE A 242 11.51 6.89 -32.37
CA ILE A 242 12.80 6.34 -32.74
C ILE A 242 13.55 7.60 -33.15
N SER A 243 14.50 7.99 -32.31
CA SER A 243 15.42 9.04 -32.60
C SER A 243 16.05 8.65 -33.94
N ALA A 244 15.52 9.22 -35.02
CA ALA A 244 16.13 9.24 -36.32
C ALA A 244 17.36 10.12 -36.17
N PHE A 245 18.42 9.52 -35.63
CA PHE A 245 19.80 9.89 -35.84
C PHE A 245 20.36 8.68 -36.61
N VAL A 246 20.74 8.75 -37.90
CA VAL A 246 21.23 9.86 -38.71
C VAL A 246 20.85 9.60 -40.17
N GLU A 247 20.15 10.52 -40.82
CA GLU A 247 20.29 10.74 -42.26
C GLU A 247 20.34 12.26 -42.47
N GLY A 248 21.55 12.75 -42.73
CA GLY A 248 21.90 14.16 -42.73
C GLY A 248 23.37 14.36 -43.12
N THR A 249 23.68 13.91 -44.33
CA THR A 249 24.70 14.45 -45.26
C THR A 249 25.97 15.05 -44.67
N ALA A 250 27.06 14.27 -44.73
CA ALA A 250 28.38 14.82 -44.99
C ALA A 250 28.85 14.24 -46.33
N ASP A 251 29.07 15.14 -47.29
CA ASP A 251 29.64 14.86 -48.61
C ASP A 251 30.99 14.14 -48.46
N GLU A 252 31.17 13.09 -49.26
CA GLU A 252 32.41 12.33 -49.41
C GLU A 252 33.44 13.16 -50.22
N PRO A 253 34.74 12.85 -50.13
CA PRO A 253 35.26 12.08 -51.26
C PRO A 253 36.28 11.00 -50.89
N ALA A 254 35.96 9.78 -51.33
CA ALA A 254 36.62 9.04 -52.40
C ALA A 254 37.62 7.92 -52.03
N VAL A 255 37.12 6.69 -52.26
CA VAL A 255 37.72 5.62 -53.12
C VAL A 255 38.94 4.89 -52.49
N ALA A 256 39.03 3.56 -52.38
CA ALA A 256 38.55 2.49 -53.24
C ALA A 256 38.64 1.09 -52.57
N ARG A 257 37.72 0.22 -52.99
CA ARG A 257 37.84 -1.23 -53.28
C ARG A 257 37.98 -2.25 -52.13
N ARG A 258 36.95 -3.10 -52.07
CA ARG A 258 37.00 -4.51 -51.62
C ARG A 258 38.08 -5.30 -52.36
N PRO A 259 38.56 -6.40 -51.76
CA PRO A 259 38.16 -7.68 -52.34
C PRO A 259 37.68 -8.71 -51.31
N GLU A 260 37.22 -9.80 -51.90
CA GLU A 260 36.32 -10.84 -51.47
C GLU A 260 37.08 -12.12 -51.04
N TRP A 261 36.57 -12.76 -49.98
CA TRP A 261 36.56 -14.19 -49.61
C TRP A 261 37.75 -15.17 -49.85
N ALA A 262 38.23 -15.72 -48.71
CA ALA A 262 38.75 -17.09 -48.39
C ALA A 262 40.13 -17.60 -48.86
N PRO A 263 40.60 -18.78 -48.38
CA PRO A 263 40.61 -19.38 -47.03
C PRO A 263 42.05 -19.78 -46.59
N ALA A 264 42.26 -20.21 -45.33
CA ALA A 264 43.07 -21.39 -44.94
C ALA A 264 43.59 -21.38 -43.48
N SER A 265 43.31 -22.52 -42.84
CA SER A 265 43.89 -23.16 -41.65
C SER A 265 45.35 -22.92 -41.25
N SER A 266 45.59 -22.90 -39.94
CA SER A 266 46.41 -23.85 -39.15
C SER A 266 46.69 -23.25 -37.75
N ALA A 267 46.92 -23.96 -36.65
CA ALA A 267 46.65 -25.32 -36.23
C ALA A 267 46.90 -25.39 -34.71
N ARG A 268 46.09 -26.20 -34.01
CA ARG A 268 46.42 -27.00 -32.79
C ARG A 268 46.81 -26.23 -31.51
N SER A 269 46.21 -26.55 -30.38
CA SER A 269 46.29 -27.89 -29.79
C SER A 269 45.31 -28.10 -28.64
N VAL A 270 44.63 -29.24 -28.70
CA VAL A 270 43.97 -29.92 -27.58
C VAL A 270 44.84 -31.14 -27.25
N PRO A 271 44.77 -31.68 -26.03
CA PRO A 271 44.73 -33.13 -25.93
C PRO A 271 43.52 -33.64 -25.14
N ARG A 272 43.10 -34.82 -25.57
CA ARG A 272 41.84 -35.50 -25.32
C ARG A 272 41.87 -36.29 -24.01
N LEU A 273 40.66 -36.52 -23.50
CA LEU A 273 40.23 -37.42 -22.43
C LEU A 273 40.80 -38.86 -22.54
N PRO A 274 40.63 -39.68 -21.48
CA PRO A 274 39.67 -40.76 -21.64
C PRO A 274 38.77 -41.05 -20.41
N LEU A 275 37.62 -41.63 -20.76
CA LEU A 275 36.45 -41.98 -19.96
C LEU A 275 36.61 -43.35 -19.25
N TRP A 276 36.26 -43.43 -17.96
CA TRP A 276 35.80 -44.66 -17.29
C TRP A 276 35.05 -44.28 -16.00
N TRP A 277 33.78 -44.70 -15.87
CA TRP A 277 32.94 -44.59 -14.67
C TRP A 277 33.11 -45.85 -13.79
N PRO A 278 32.81 -45.80 -12.47
CA PRO A 278 31.43 -46.10 -12.02
C PRO A 278 30.92 -45.30 -10.79
N VAL A 279 29.61 -45.03 -10.83
CA VAL A 279 28.56 -45.13 -9.78
C VAL A 279 28.75 -44.50 -8.38
N ALA A 280 27.64 -43.87 -7.92
CA ALA A 280 27.20 -43.51 -6.55
C ALA A 280 27.44 -42.04 -6.16
N ALA A 281 26.54 -41.27 -5.54
CA ALA A 281 25.11 -41.36 -5.22
C ALA A 281 24.71 -39.99 -4.61
N ILE A 282 23.41 -39.67 -4.57
CA ILE A 282 22.74 -38.63 -3.73
C ILE A 282 22.94 -37.18 -4.23
N GLY A 283 21.93 -36.35 -4.49
CA GLY A 283 20.48 -36.46 -4.33
C GLY A 283 19.80 -35.08 -4.51
N LEU A 284 18.48 -35.11 -4.77
CA LEU A 284 17.47 -34.03 -4.72
C LEU A 284 17.50 -32.97 -5.85
N ALA A 285 16.61 -33.01 -6.87
CA ALA A 285 15.16 -32.72 -6.89
C ALA A 285 14.84 -31.27 -6.46
N ALA A 286 14.18 -30.43 -7.29
CA ALA A 286 12.82 -30.63 -7.77
C ALA A 286 12.57 -30.08 -9.19
N ALA A 287 11.79 -30.85 -9.94
CA ALA A 287 11.30 -30.54 -11.27
C ALA A 287 9.98 -29.76 -11.22
N ILE A 288 9.85 -28.88 -12.22
CA ILE A 288 8.67 -28.16 -12.65
C ILE A 288 7.59 -29.17 -13.10
N ILE A 289 6.38 -29.06 -12.55
CA ILE A 289 5.16 -29.58 -13.19
C ILE A 289 4.15 -28.44 -13.30
N VAL A 290 3.99 -27.99 -14.54
CA VAL A 290 2.81 -27.26 -15.03
C VAL A 290 1.67 -28.27 -15.08
N THR A 291 0.51 -27.96 -14.49
CA THR A 291 -0.75 -28.56 -14.92
C THR A 291 -1.86 -27.52 -14.80
N GLY A 292 -2.44 -27.15 -15.94
CA GLY A 292 -3.68 -26.38 -16.00
C GLY A 292 -4.90 -27.26 -15.69
N VAL A 293 -5.93 -26.63 -15.16
CA VAL A 293 -7.30 -27.17 -15.02
C VAL A 293 -8.21 -26.00 -15.39
N VAL A 294 -8.66 -25.87 -16.64
CA VAL A 294 -9.83 -26.52 -17.27
C VAL A 294 -11.12 -26.33 -16.44
N LEU A 295 -11.92 -25.37 -16.91
CA LEU A 295 -13.36 -25.25 -16.67
C LEU A 295 -14.06 -26.62 -16.79
N THR A 296 -14.81 -27.02 -15.76
CA THR A 296 -15.88 -28.00 -15.91
C THR A 296 -17.17 -27.44 -15.31
N VAL A 297 -18.09 -27.10 -16.20
CA VAL A 297 -19.52 -27.06 -15.91
C VAL A 297 -19.97 -28.51 -15.74
N ALA A 298 -20.51 -28.86 -14.57
CA ALA A 298 -21.24 -30.11 -14.40
C ALA A 298 -22.47 -29.89 -13.50
N PHE A 299 -23.64 -29.98 -14.13
CA PHE A 299 -24.92 -30.22 -13.47
C PHE A 299 -24.87 -31.55 -12.70
N THR A 300 -25.15 -31.53 -11.39
CA THR A 300 -25.55 -32.72 -10.65
C THR A 300 -26.67 -32.40 -9.64
N ARG A 301 -27.88 -32.78 -10.06
CA ARG A 301 -28.98 -33.44 -9.33
C ARG A 301 -28.98 -33.38 -7.79
N GLU A 302 -30.12 -32.91 -7.28
CA GLU A 302 -30.59 -32.95 -5.89
C GLU A 302 -30.20 -34.21 -5.11
N ARG A 303 -29.50 -34.00 -4.00
CA ARG A 303 -29.63 -34.77 -2.76
C ARG A 303 -29.78 -33.77 -1.64
N GLN A 304 -30.88 -33.84 -0.90
CA GLN A 304 -31.04 -33.17 0.38
C GLN A 304 -30.33 -34.02 1.47
N PRO A 305 -29.43 -33.43 2.27
CA PRO A 305 -29.17 -33.92 3.61
C PRO A 305 -29.42 -32.83 4.67
N SER A 306 -30.17 -33.23 5.68
CA SER A 306 -30.27 -32.73 7.08
C SER A 306 -29.76 -31.31 7.38
N GLN A 307 -30.66 -30.46 7.88
CA GLN A 307 -30.32 -29.15 8.44
C GLN A 307 -29.17 -29.28 9.46
N PRO A 308 -28.01 -28.65 9.23
CA PRO A 308 -27.10 -28.32 10.31
C PRO A 308 -27.79 -27.23 11.14
N THR A 309 -27.75 -27.34 12.47
CA THR A 309 -27.87 -26.16 13.35
C THR A 309 -27.09 -25.01 12.72
N PRO A 310 -27.66 -23.79 12.61
CA PRO A 310 -26.94 -22.67 12.01
C PRO A 310 -25.67 -22.45 12.82
N VAL A 311 -24.54 -22.89 12.26
CA VAL A 311 -23.23 -22.52 12.75
C VAL A 311 -23.15 -21.04 12.42
N VAL A 312 -23.34 -20.19 13.43
CA VAL A 312 -23.11 -18.75 13.29
C VAL A 312 -21.69 -18.63 12.78
N ALA A 313 -21.53 -18.17 11.55
CA ALA A 313 -20.23 -17.98 10.96
C ALA A 313 -19.47 -17.00 11.86
N THR A 314 -18.24 -17.33 12.26
CA THR A 314 -17.43 -16.46 13.11
C THR A 314 -16.27 -15.88 12.31
N SER A 315 -15.95 -14.61 12.52
CA SER A 315 -14.79 -13.93 11.96
C SER A 315 -13.73 -13.70 13.05
N LEU A 316 -12.45 -13.83 12.70
CA LEU A 316 -11.34 -13.38 13.54
C LEU A 316 -11.10 -11.90 13.26
N LEU A 317 -11.21 -11.07 14.30
CA LEU A 317 -10.89 -9.66 14.27
C LEU A 317 -9.56 -9.43 14.98
N VAL A 318 -8.66 -8.71 14.32
CA VAL A 318 -7.40 -8.26 14.90
C VAL A 318 -7.44 -6.74 15.00
N GLU A 319 -7.23 -6.23 16.21
CA GLU A 319 -7.13 -4.81 16.51
C GLU A 319 -5.85 -4.55 17.31
N GLY A 320 -4.94 -3.76 16.76
CA GLY A 320 -3.65 -3.48 17.39
C GLY A 320 -2.92 -4.78 17.74
N ARG A 321 -2.78 -5.07 19.04
CA ARG A 321 -2.13 -6.30 19.54
C ARG A 321 -3.12 -7.34 20.07
N VAL A 322 -4.43 -7.13 19.96
CA VAL A 322 -5.45 -8.08 20.41
C VAL A 322 -6.12 -8.73 19.19
N GLN A 323 -6.29 -10.04 19.24
CA GLN A 323 -7.14 -10.78 18.32
C GLN A 323 -8.29 -11.43 19.10
N PHE A 324 -9.49 -11.47 18.52
CA PHE A 324 -10.67 -12.10 19.11
C PHE A 324 -11.66 -12.47 18.02
N MET A 325 -12.56 -13.42 18.28
CA MET A 325 -13.61 -13.82 17.35
C MET A 325 -14.93 -13.13 17.66
N VAL A 326 -15.70 -12.83 16.61
CA VAL A 326 -17.06 -12.28 16.67
C VAL A 326 -17.94 -12.94 15.60
N PRO A 327 -19.28 -12.85 15.67
CA PRO A 327 -20.12 -13.31 14.57
C PRO A 327 -19.81 -12.54 13.29
N ALA A 328 -19.70 -13.24 12.17
CA ALA A 328 -19.19 -12.72 10.91
C ALA A 328 -20.12 -11.68 10.26
N GLU A 329 -21.40 -11.72 10.60
CA GLU A 329 -22.41 -10.79 10.12
C GLU A 329 -22.48 -9.46 10.91
N TRP A 330 -21.73 -9.34 12.01
CA TRP A 330 -21.72 -8.13 12.82
C TRP A 330 -20.79 -7.08 12.20
N ALA A 331 -21.27 -5.84 12.13
CA ALA A 331 -20.53 -4.74 11.55
C ALA A 331 -19.41 -4.29 12.50
N VAL A 332 -18.22 -4.04 11.96
CA VAL A 332 -17.07 -3.58 12.75
C VAL A 332 -16.79 -2.11 12.50
N ARG A 333 -16.76 -1.30 13.56
CA ARG A 333 -16.41 0.12 13.54
C ARG A 333 -15.20 0.37 14.43
N ARG A 334 -14.17 1.02 13.90
CA ARG A 334 -12.98 1.41 14.67
C ARG A 334 -13.11 2.86 15.09
N ILE A 335 -13.02 3.11 16.39
CA ILE A 335 -13.04 4.46 16.95
C ILE A 335 -11.58 4.84 17.27
N PRO A 336 -10.97 5.75 16.47
CA PRO A 336 -9.60 6.19 16.71
C PRO A 336 -9.53 6.96 18.04
N PRO A 337 -8.33 7.11 18.63
CA PRO A 337 -8.16 7.91 19.83
C PRO A 337 -8.53 9.38 19.55
N GLY A 338 -9.62 9.85 20.18
CA GLY A 338 -10.12 11.22 20.08
C GLY A 338 -11.37 11.42 20.94
N GLY A 339 -11.35 12.39 21.86
CA GLY A 339 -12.41 12.60 22.86
C GLY A 339 -12.15 11.95 24.23
N ALA A 340 -13.18 11.80 25.06
CA ALA A 340 -13.09 11.31 26.45
C ALA A 340 -12.92 9.77 26.60
N GLY A 341 -12.67 9.05 25.51
CA GLY A 341 -12.62 7.58 25.48
C GLY A 341 -11.29 7.03 24.96
N SER A 342 -10.96 5.81 25.37
CA SER A 342 -9.85 5.06 24.77
C SER A 342 -10.21 4.62 23.36
N ALA A 343 -9.21 4.49 22.49
CA ALA A 343 -9.36 3.84 21.20
C ALA A 343 -10.00 2.45 21.41
N ARG A 344 -11.05 2.16 20.65
CA ARG A 344 -11.85 0.94 20.82
C ARG A 344 -12.43 0.48 19.51
N VAL A 345 -12.67 -0.81 19.43
CA VAL A 345 -13.46 -1.40 18.36
C VAL A 345 -14.84 -1.67 18.86
N GLU A 346 -15.82 -1.37 18.02
CA GLU A 346 -17.23 -1.66 18.24
C GLU A 346 -17.65 -2.71 17.21
N VAL A 347 -18.25 -3.80 17.68
CA VAL A 347 -18.81 -4.85 16.84
C VAL A 347 -20.31 -4.87 17.07
N ILE A 348 -21.07 -4.49 16.06
CA ILE A 348 -22.48 -4.07 16.15
C ILE A 348 -23.35 -5.11 15.49
N SER A 349 -24.37 -5.60 16.20
CA SER A 349 -25.34 -6.55 15.66
C SER A 349 -26.11 -5.95 14.48
N PRO A 350 -26.33 -6.71 13.39
CA PRO A 350 -27.15 -6.24 12.28
C PRO A 350 -28.64 -6.15 12.63
N ASN A 351 -29.07 -6.86 13.68
CA ASN A 351 -30.48 -6.97 14.07
C ASN A 351 -30.87 -6.03 15.22
N ASP A 352 -29.87 -5.55 15.98
CA ASP A 352 -30.09 -4.67 17.13
C ASP A 352 -28.90 -3.72 17.28
N PRO A 353 -29.04 -2.43 16.91
CA PRO A 353 -27.93 -1.48 16.98
C PRO A 353 -27.47 -1.18 18.42
N GLU A 354 -28.24 -1.52 19.45
CA GLU A 354 -27.83 -1.40 20.86
C GLU A 354 -27.07 -2.62 21.38
N ALA A 355 -27.03 -3.72 20.62
CA ALA A 355 -26.23 -4.89 20.92
C ALA A 355 -24.83 -4.73 20.31
N ILE A 356 -23.88 -4.25 21.13
CA ILE A 356 -22.52 -3.90 20.71
C ILE A 356 -21.48 -4.61 21.59
N VAL A 357 -20.47 -5.22 20.98
CA VAL A 357 -19.26 -5.69 21.66
C VAL A 357 -18.15 -4.66 21.47
N TYR A 358 -17.68 -4.10 22.58
CA TYR A 358 -16.50 -3.24 22.65
C TYR A 358 -15.25 -4.06 22.93
N VAL A 359 -14.14 -3.73 22.26
CA VAL A 359 -12.81 -4.21 22.67
C VAL A 359 -11.84 -3.05 22.77
N THR A 360 -11.15 -3.00 23.91
CA THR A 360 -10.10 -2.03 24.26
C THR A 360 -8.83 -2.77 24.64
N GLN A 361 -7.69 -2.11 24.48
CA GLN A 361 -6.41 -2.65 24.89
C GLN A 361 -5.52 -1.58 25.51
N VAL A 362 -4.80 -1.96 26.55
CA VAL A 362 -3.79 -1.12 27.20
C VAL A 362 -2.55 -1.97 27.48
N ARG A 363 -1.37 -1.47 27.12
CA ARG A 363 -0.11 -2.11 27.52
C ARG A 363 0.10 -1.94 29.01
N VAL A 364 0.42 -3.04 29.67
CA VAL A 364 0.78 -3.09 31.09
C VAL A 364 2.15 -3.73 31.24
N LYS A 365 2.73 -3.63 32.43
CA LYS A 365 3.97 -4.37 32.73
C LYS A 365 3.66 -5.87 32.68
N SER A 366 4.61 -6.69 32.24
CA SER A 366 4.45 -8.15 32.24
C SER A 366 4.26 -8.76 33.64
N THR A 367 4.55 -7.99 34.69
CA THR A 367 4.33 -8.36 36.11
C THR A 367 2.98 -7.90 36.66
N GLU A 368 2.14 -7.24 35.85
CA GLU A 368 0.79 -6.81 36.26
C GLU A 368 -0.06 -8.03 36.64
N THR A 369 -0.85 -7.89 37.70
CA THR A 369 -1.77 -8.94 38.17
C THR A 369 -3.22 -8.48 38.02
N LEU A 370 -4.17 -9.41 37.98
CA LEU A 370 -5.59 -9.04 37.98
C LEU A 370 -5.98 -8.28 39.25
N ALA A 371 -5.36 -8.57 40.39
CA ALA A 371 -5.58 -7.85 41.65
C ALA A 371 -5.13 -6.37 41.55
N SER A 372 -3.93 -6.10 41.02
CA SER A 372 -3.45 -4.72 40.81
C SER A 372 -4.25 -3.99 39.74
N THR A 373 -4.72 -4.70 38.72
CA THR A 373 -5.67 -4.17 37.73
C THR A 373 -7.00 -3.80 38.38
N ALA A 374 -7.54 -4.66 39.27
CA ALA A 374 -8.78 -4.40 39.99
C ALA A 374 -8.65 -3.18 40.91
N GLU A 375 -7.52 -3.02 41.61
CA GLU A 375 -7.24 -1.83 42.42
C GLU A 375 -7.20 -0.55 41.58
N THR A 376 -6.53 -0.60 40.42
CA THR A 376 -6.46 0.52 39.48
C THR A 376 -7.84 0.91 38.96
N LEU A 377 -8.67 -0.07 38.58
CA LEU A 377 -10.03 0.17 38.09
C LEU A 377 -10.93 0.73 39.19
N ARG A 378 -10.88 0.18 40.40
CA ARG A 378 -11.64 0.68 41.55
C ARG A 378 -11.28 2.13 41.86
N ALA A 379 -10.00 2.46 41.91
CA ALA A 379 -9.54 3.84 42.14
C ALA A 379 -9.94 4.81 41.01
N ALA A 380 -10.18 4.33 39.79
CA ALA A 380 -10.73 5.14 38.71
C ALA A 380 -12.25 5.34 38.88
N MET A 381 -12.99 4.28 39.24
CA MET A 381 -14.44 4.33 39.48
C MET A 381 -14.80 5.21 40.67
N ASP A 382 -13.99 5.21 41.73
CA ASP A 382 -14.21 6.03 42.93
C ASP A 382 -14.16 7.56 42.66
N LYS A 383 -13.63 7.97 41.50
CA LYS A 383 -13.58 9.38 41.07
C LYS A 383 -14.84 9.82 40.33
N GLU A 384 -15.70 8.88 39.98
CA GLU A 384 -16.86 9.08 39.13
C GLU A 384 -18.13 9.19 39.98
N SER A 385 -19.21 9.68 39.37
CA SER A 385 -20.46 9.86 40.10
C SER A 385 -21.06 8.51 40.52
N PRO A 386 -21.63 8.40 41.75
CA PRO A 386 -22.28 7.17 42.19
C PRO A 386 -23.34 6.68 41.20
N GLY A 387 -23.35 5.37 40.93
CA GLY A 387 -24.29 4.75 40.00
C GLY A 387 -23.82 4.69 38.55
N VAL A 388 -22.74 5.40 38.17
CA VAL A 388 -22.13 5.28 36.83
C VAL A 388 -21.48 3.92 36.63
N PHE A 389 -20.79 3.40 37.66
CA PHE A 389 -20.22 2.06 37.66
C PHE A 389 -20.82 1.25 38.80
N THR A 390 -21.30 0.05 38.48
CA THR A 390 -21.99 -0.86 39.40
C THR A 390 -21.47 -2.29 39.24
N ASP A 391 -21.92 -3.22 40.08
CA ASP A 391 -21.62 -4.66 39.99
C ASP A 391 -20.12 -5.03 39.90
N PHE A 392 -19.25 -4.22 40.49
CA PHE A 392 -17.81 -4.45 40.46
C PHE A 392 -17.41 -5.73 41.21
N LYS A 393 -16.67 -6.60 40.54
CA LYS A 393 -16.06 -7.82 41.10
C LYS A 393 -14.58 -7.86 40.76
N ALA A 394 -13.74 -7.83 41.79
CA ALA A 394 -12.28 -7.81 41.65
C ALA A 394 -11.69 -9.15 41.19
N ASP A 395 -12.41 -10.25 41.44
CA ASP A 395 -12.02 -11.61 41.08
C ASP A 395 -13.29 -12.35 40.66
N ASP A 396 -13.47 -12.53 39.36
CA ASP A 396 -14.56 -13.30 38.75
C ASP A 396 -13.99 -14.25 37.68
N ARG A 397 -14.84 -15.15 37.18
CA ARG A 397 -14.50 -16.04 36.07
C ARG A 397 -15.57 -16.00 34.98
N LYS A 398 -15.17 -15.67 33.76
CA LYS A 398 -16.03 -15.67 32.57
C LYS A 398 -15.42 -16.55 31.50
N MET A 399 -16.19 -17.48 30.95
CA MET A 399 -15.72 -18.45 29.95
C MET A 399 -14.41 -19.13 30.37
N GLU A 400 -14.32 -19.51 31.65
CA GLU A 400 -13.16 -20.12 32.31
C GLU A 400 -11.89 -19.26 32.39
N ARG A 401 -11.99 -17.97 32.07
CA ARG A 401 -10.90 -17.00 32.18
C ARG A 401 -11.04 -16.21 33.49
N PRO A 402 -9.93 -16.01 34.24
CA PRO A 402 -9.93 -15.11 35.39
C PRO A 402 -10.03 -13.66 34.91
N VAL A 403 -10.93 -12.88 35.50
CA VAL A 403 -11.28 -11.53 35.02
C VAL A 403 -11.68 -10.60 36.16
N VAL A 404 -11.63 -9.30 35.90
CA VAL A 404 -12.31 -8.26 36.68
C VAL A 404 -13.57 -7.85 35.91
N THR A 405 -14.72 -7.73 36.57
CA THR A 405 -15.97 -7.32 35.91
C THR A 405 -16.62 -6.13 36.60
N TYR A 406 -17.37 -5.34 35.83
CA TYR A 406 -18.22 -4.25 36.32
C TYR A 406 -19.24 -3.86 35.26
N THR A 407 -20.27 -3.13 35.64
CA THR A 407 -21.29 -2.58 34.72
C THR A 407 -21.14 -1.07 34.65
N GLU A 408 -21.06 -0.50 33.46
CA GLU A 408 -21.15 0.93 33.20
C GLU A 408 -22.58 1.27 32.80
N VAL A 409 -23.21 2.16 33.56
CA VAL A 409 -24.60 2.59 33.34
C VAL A 409 -24.58 3.90 32.55
N ARG A 410 -25.33 3.92 31.44
CA ARG A 410 -25.51 5.09 30.59
C ARG A 410 -26.99 5.33 30.35
N GLU A 411 -27.31 6.49 29.80
CA GLU A 411 -28.68 6.78 29.42
C GLU A 411 -29.07 5.88 28.23
N GLY A 412 -30.05 5.00 28.44
CA GLY A 412 -30.60 4.12 27.40
C GLY A 412 -30.02 2.71 27.32
N HIS A 413 -28.78 2.49 27.78
CA HIS A 413 -28.11 1.19 27.74
C HIS A 413 -27.13 1.01 28.90
N ASP A 414 -26.79 -0.25 29.17
CA ASP A 414 -25.74 -0.64 30.10
C ASP A 414 -24.62 -1.36 29.34
N ILE A 415 -23.40 -1.28 29.86
CA ILE A 415 -22.23 -1.98 29.31
C ILE A 415 -21.62 -2.86 30.39
N ALA A 416 -21.74 -4.18 30.24
CA ALA A 416 -21.06 -5.14 31.11
C ALA A 416 -19.61 -5.31 30.64
N TRP A 417 -18.66 -4.80 31.43
CA TRP A 417 -17.23 -4.88 31.16
C TRP A 417 -16.60 -6.13 31.78
N ILE A 418 -15.73 -6.76 30.99
CA ILE A 418 -14.91 -7.91 31.36
C ILE A 418 -13.46 -7.55 31.03
N VAL A 419 -12.63 -7.40 32.05
CA VAL A 419 -11.22 -7.03 31.91
C VAL A 419 -10.34 -8.22 32.25
N LEU A 420 -9.43 -8.54 31.35
CA LEU A 420 -8.55 -9.69 31.45
C LEU A 420 -7.12 -9.33 31.06
N LEU A 421 -6.16 -10.12 31.51
CA LEU A 421 -4.75 -9.98 31.15
C LEU A 421 -4.36 -11.09 30.16
N ASP A 422 -3.57 -10.74 29.17
CA ASP A 422 -2.85 -11.69 28.33
C ASP A 422 -1.48 -11.14 27.93
N GLY A 423 -0.41 -11.74 28.46
CA GLY A 423 0.96 -11.24 28.29
C GLY A 423 1.14 -9.83 28.88
N ASP A 424 1.59 -8.89 28.04
CA ASP A 424 1.78 -7.47 28.38
C ASP A 424 0.54 -6.61 28.09
N LEU A 425 -0.63 -7.23 27.85
CA LEU A 425 -1.87 -6.54 27.52
C LEU A 425 -2.93 -6.72 28.60
N ARG A 426 -3.55 -5.60 28.97
CA ARG A 426 -4.86 -5.56 29.61
C ARG A 426 -5.92 -5.32 28.54
N ILE A 427 -6.81 -6.31 28.37
CA ILE A 427 -7.85 -6.32 27.35
C ILE A 427 -9.18 -6.11 28.06
N GLY A 428 -9.93 -5.09 27.64
CA GLY A 428 -11.29 -4.84 28.12
C GLY A 428 -12.31 -5.19 27.05
N VAL A 429 -13.20 -6.14 27.35
CA VAL A 429 -14.34 -6.51 26.52
C VAL A 429 -15.61 -5.92 27.14
N GLY A 430 -16.31 -5.03 26.45
CA GLY A 430 -17.54 -4.40 26.92
C GLY A 430 -18.75 -4.95 26.16
N CYS A 431 -19.78 -5.38 26.87
CA CYS A 431 -21.01 -5.91 26.29
C CYS A 431 -22.13 -4.91 26.48
N GLN A 432 -22.47 -4.16 25.45
CA GLN A 432 -23.59 -3.22 25.48
C GLN A 432 -24.91 -3.92 25.18
N PHE A 433 -25.93 -3.52 25.92
CA PHE A 433 -27.30 -3.94 25.71
C PHE A 433 -28.25 -2.84 26.19
N GLY A 434 -29.38 -2.69 25.50
CA GLY A 434 -30.51 -1.92 26.02
C GLY A 434 -31.09 -2.59 27.27
N LYS A 435 -31.93 -1.88 28.01
CA LYS A 435 -32.56 -2.41 29.24
C LYS A 435 -33.25 -3.76 28.99
N ASP A 436 -32.94 -4.74 29.83
CA ASP A 436 -33.45 -6.12 29.77
C ASP A 436 -33.17 -6.90 28.46
N SER A 437 -32.23 -6.44 27.63
CA SER A 437 -31.95 -7.02 26.30
C SER A 437 -30.59 -7.73 26.16
N TYR A 438 -29.96 -8.13 27.28
CA TYR A 438 -28.63 -8.76 27.28
C TYR A 438 -28.51 -9.97 26.32
N ASN A 439 -29.58 -10.74 26.14
CA ASN A 439 -29.61 -11.89 25.24
C ASN A 439 -29.24 -11.53 23.79
N ALA A 440 -29.47 -10.30 23.34
CA ALA A 440 -29.13 -9.84 21.99
C ALA A 440 -27.61 -9.74 21.77
N VAL A 441 -26.82 -9.48 22.82
CA VAL A 441 -25.36 -9.38 22.76
C VAL A 441 -24.63 -10.60 23.32
N GLN A 442 -25.32 -11.42 24.11
CA GLN A 442 -24.73 -12.51 24.90
C GLN A 442 -23.81 -13.42 24.08
N GLN A 443 -24.28 -13.98 22.96
CA GLN A 443 -23.50 -14.95 22.19
C GLN A 443 -22.22 -14.34 21.60
N ALA A 444 -22.31 -13.13 21.05
CA ALA A 444 -21.15 -12.41 20.51
C ALA A 444 -20.13 -12.08 21.61
N CYS A 445 -20.64 -11.68 22.79
CA CYS A 445 -19.80 -11.41 23.94
C CYS A 445 -19.09 -12.64 24.50
N GLU A 446 -19.80 -13.76 24.69
CA GLU A 446 -19.18 -15.00 25.15
C GLU A 446 -18.09 -15.49 24.18
N LEU A 447 -18.31 -15.32 22.88
CA LEU A 447 -17.31 -15.64 21.85
C LEU A 447 -16.08 -14.74 21.97
N ALA A 448 -16.27 -13.42 22.06
CA ALA A 448 -15.17 -12.46 22.21
C ALA A 448 -14.37 -12.70 23.49
N ILE A 449 -15.05 -12.87 24.64
CA ILE A 449 -14.40 -13.14 25.93
C ILE A 449 -13.57 -14.43 25.86
N ARG A 450 -14.10 -15.49 25.26
CA ARG A 450 -13.40 -16.78 25.16
C ARG A 450 -12.12 -16.69 24.32
N THR A 451 -12.11 -15.81 23.32
CA THR A 451 -11.11 -15.83 22.23
C THR A 451 -10.17 -14.65 22.23
N ALA A 452 -10.43 -13.61 23.03
CA ALA A 452 -9.59 -12.44 23.10
C ALA A 452 -8.19 -12.75 23.65
N ASN A 453 -7.16 -12.64 22.82
CA ASN A 453 -5.78 -12.89 23.20
C ASN A 453 -4.83 -11.91 22.50
N ALA A 454 -3.64 -11.74 23.04
CA ALA A 454 -2.56 -11.03 22.41
C ALA A 454 -2.15 -11.75 21.12
N VAL A 455 -1.91 -10.99 20.05
CA VAL A 455 -1.37 -11.52 18.80
C VAL A 455 0.03 -12.05 19.08
N LYS A 456 0.26 -13.32 18.78
CA LYS A 456 1.59 -13.93 18.91
C LYS A 456 2.39 -13.62 17.65
N SER A 457 3.45 -12.83 17.76
CA SER A 457 4.45 -12.73 16.70
C SER A 457 5.12 -14.10 16.53
N GLY A 458 5.02 -14.69 15.34
CA GLY A 458 5.80 -15.88 15.01
C GLY A 458 7.29 -15.53 15.06
N ASN A 459 8.07 -16.30 15.81
CA ASN A 459 9.54 -16.25 15.82
C ASN A 459 10.12 -16.87 14.55
#